data_AF-A0AA39NQG2-F1
#
_entry.id   AF-A0AA39NQG2-F1
#
_cell.length_a   1.000
_cell.length_b   1.000
_cell.length_c   1.000
_cell.angle_alpha   90.00
_cell.angle_beta   90.00
_cell.angle_gamma   90.00
#
_symmetry.space_group_name_H-M   'P 1'
#
loop_
_entity.id
_entity.type
_entity.pdbx_description
1 polymer ?
#
loop_
_entity_poly.entity_id
_entity_poly.type
_entity_poly.pdbx_seq_one_letter_code
_entity_poly.pdbx_strand_id
1 'polypeptide(L)'
;MPRRRRDSESDTALSTESSSSPVSRDGFFYDGHGLFVEVDSIRHYREDSDSLHALLTHVDPPPVYTKSGTLAKRQPPPFKDRPGHFYRAQLVHYGLKPVTVKKAAKGLLLSAFDQDNTLAVPDRILRLEADLKAKFEQKDKATETCGNKKTVVDSFVRNKKLKPAPNQELFEEIMALGPDVALPNPDTITVEEVLEEVVKMSNDRVAATLSTSVDLEEVLDILTDVMDRYKIKTKTSEEDREEEEIL
;
A
#
# COMPACT_ATOMS: atom_id res chain seq x y z
N MET A 1 59.00 28.79 -1.98
CA MET A 1 58.76 27.34 -2.16
C MET A 1 58.58 26.72 -0.77
N PRO A 2 57.61 25.83 -0.47
CA PRO A 2 56.40 25.37 -1.19
C PRO A 2 55.09 25.72 -0.42
N ARG A 3 54.02 26.20 -1.07
CA ARG A 3 52.81 25.44 -1.49
C ARG A 3 52.37 24.34 -0.51
N ARG A 4 51.35 24.62 0.31
CA ARG A 4 50.44 23.59 0.84
C ARG A 4 49.07 23.77 0.20
N ARG A 5 48.79 22.90 -0.76
CA ARG A 5 47.44 22.56 -1.21
C ARG A 5 46.66 22.02 -0.02
N ARG A 6 45.41 22.44 0.11
CA ARG A 6 44.39 21.64 0.76
C ARG A 6 43.17 21.75 -0.13
N ASP A 7 43.15 20.86 -1.11
CA ASP A 7 41.95 20.49 -1.84
C ASP A 7 41.05 19.82 -0.79
N SER A 8 40.00 20.51 -0.37
CA SER A 8 38.90 19.92 0.38
C SER A 8 37.75 19.76 -0.60
N GLU A 9 37.78 18.63 -1.29
CA GLU A 9 36.67 18.01 -2.00
C GLU A 9 35.45 18.03 -1.07
N SER A 10 34.47 18.86 -1.41
CA SER A 10 33.13 18.78 -0.83
C SER A 10 32.33 17.87 -1.73
N ASP A 11 32.58 16.56 -1.61
CA ASP A 11 31.64 15.52 -2.00
C ASP A 11 30.41 15.65 -1.10
N THR A 12 29.53 16.57 -1.49
CA THR A 12 28.16 16.59 -0.98
C THR A 12 27.46 15.45 -1.69
N ALA A 13 27.50 14.28 -1.06
CA ALA A 13 26.79 13.09 -1.49
C ALA A 13 25.34 13.44 -1.84
N LEU A 14 24.92 12.90 -3.00
CA LEU A 14 23.59 13.03 -3.56
C LEU A 14 22.51 12.78 -2.50
N SER A 15 21.77 13.82 -2.13
CA SER A 15 20.40 13.63 -1.68
C SER A 15 19.63 13.05 -2.85
N THR A 16 19.34 11.76 -2.79
CA THR A 16 18.37 11.10 -3.67
C THR A 16 16.99 11.64 -3.30
N GLU A 17 16.73 12.91 -3.62
CA GLU A 17 15.37 13.46 -3.54
C GLU A 17 14.61 12.82 -4.69
N SER A 18 13.96 11.68 -4.42
CA SER A 18 12.92 11.15 -5.29
C SER A 18 11.91 12.27 -5.51
N SER A 19 11.93 12.84 -6.72
CA SER A 19 11.17 14.03 -7.12
C SER A 19 9.65 13.78 -7.17
N SER A 20 9.21 12.55 -6.91
CA SER A 20 7.80 12.19 -6.91
C SER A 20 7.09 12.65 -5.64
N SER A 21 5.90 13.23 -5.84
CA SER A 21 4.99 13.49 -4.74
C SER A 21 4.60 12.20 -4.00
N PRO A 22 4.46 12.24 -2.66
CA PRO A 22 4.12 11.06 -1.87
C PRO A 22 2.80 10.46 -2.31
N VAL A 23 2.69 9.13 -2.20
CA VAL A 23 1.45 8.38 -2.49
C VAL A 23 0.70 8.19 -1.18
N SER A 24 -0.63 8.33 -1.21
CA SER A 24 -1.47 8.20 -0.02
C SER A 24 -2.58 7.16 -0.19
N ARG A 25 -2.95 6.51 0.92
CA ARG A 25 -4.10 5.60 1.02
C ARG A 25 -4.54 5.49 2.47
N ASP A 26 -5.84 5.56 2.74
CA ASP A 26 -6.43 5.35 4.07
C ASP A 26 -5.82 6.22 5.19
N GLY A 27 -5.36 7.43 4.85
CA GLY A 27 -4.69 8.33 5.81
C GLY A 27 -3.21 8.03 6.08
N PHE A 28 -2.65 7.01 5.42
CA PHE A 28 -1.23 6.73 5.39
C PHE A 28 -0.60 7.30 4.12
N PHE A 29 0.68 7.65 4.22
CA PHE A 29 1.46 8.24 3.16
C PHE A 29 2.82 7.55 3.03
N TYR A 30 3.37 7.54 1.83
CA TYR A 30 4.71 7.00 1.55
C TYR A 30 5.45 7.97 0.62
N ASP A 31 6.66 8.36 1.01
CA ASP A 31 7.50 9.36 0.33
C ASP A 31 8.79 8.79 -0.28
N GLY A 32 8.96 7.46 -0.27
CA GLY A 32 10.19 6.80 -0.71
C GLY A 32 11.10 6.38 0.45
N HIS A 33 11.05 7.09 1.59
CA HIS A 33 11.85 6.77 2.76
C HIS A 33 11.13 5.85 3.74
N GLY A 34 9.82 6.04 3.91
CA GLY A 34 9.03 5.18 4.76
C GLY A 34 7.56 5.55 4.83
N LEU A 35 6.80 4.71 5.52
CA LEU A 35 5.39 4.97 5.82
C LEU A 35 5.29 6.05 6.91
N PHE A 36 4.50 7.09 6.65
CA PHE A 36 4.20 8.14 7.63
C PHE A 36 2.71 8.46 7.69
N VAL A 37 2.32 9.06 8.81
CA VAL A 37 0.97 9.59 9.04
C VAL A 37 1.11 11.08 9.34
N GLU A 38 0.18 11.88 8.84
CA GLU A 38 0.09 13.31 9.15
C GLU A 38 -0.89 13.52 10.31
N VAL A 39 -0.39 14.01 11.45
CA VAL A 39 -1.18 14.38 12.62
C VAL A 39 -0.89 15.83 12.95
N ASP A 40 -1.93 16.65 13.08
CA ASP A 40 -1.79 18.10 13.35
C ASP A 40 -0.87 18.80 12.34
N SER A 41 -0.96 18.41 11.05
CA SER A 41 -0.13 18.91 9.93
C SER A 41 1.37 18.59 10.04
N ILE A 42 1.75 17.66 10.92
CA ILE A 42 3.13 17.22 11.10
C ILE A 42 3.25 15.75 10.69
N ARG A 43 4.30 15.44 9.92
CA ARG A 43 4.60 14.08 9.45
C ARG A 43 5.31 13.27 10.53
N HIS A 44 4.84 12.06 10.76
CA HIS A 44 5.44 11.12 11.69
C HIS A 44 5.60 9.75 11.07
N TYR A 45 6.84 9.29 11.01
CA TYR A 45 7.18 7.92 10.69
C TYR A 45 6.91 7.00 11.90
N ARG A 46 6.77 5.71 11.62
CA ARG A 46 6.71 4.68 12.66
C ARG A 46 8.05 4.64 13.39
N GLU A 47 7.99 4.64 14.72
CA GLU A 47 9.17 4.45 15.57
C GLU A 47 9.36 2.95 15.85
N ASP A 48 10.59 2.50 16.08
CA ASP A 48 10.84 1.11 16.47
C ASP A 48 10.24 0.81 17.86
N SER A 49 9.79 -0.43 18.08
CA SER A 49 9.17 -0.82 19.35
C SER A 49 10.07 -0.56 20.55
N ASP A 50 11.37 -0.86 20.42
CA ASP A 50 12.35 -0.72 21.49
C ASP A 50 12.58 0.74 21.85
N SER A 51 12.74 1.59 20.84
CA SER A 51 12.89 3.03 20.98
C SER A 51 11.63 3.66 21.59
N LEU A 52 10.45 3.20 21.16
CA LEU A 52 9.17 3.67 21.70
C LEU A 52 8.98 3.22 23.15
N HIS A 53 9.31 1.98 23.48
CA HIS A 53 9.24 1.46 24.84
C HIS A 53 10.17 2.24 25.77
N ALA A 54 11.44 2.42 25.38
CA ALA A 54 12.42 3.20 26.14
C ALA A 54 11.96 4.65 26.40
N LEU A 55 11.23 5.25 25.46
CA LEU A 55 10.65 6.58 25.60
C LEU A 55 9.47 6.61 26.59
N LEU A 56 8.65 5.55 26.62
CA LEU A 56 7.47 5.43 27.48
C LEU A 56 7.82 5.07 28.91
N THR A 57 8.84 4.24 29.11
CA THR A 57 9.32 3.81 30.43
C THR A 57 10.51 4.62 30.93
N HIS A 58 10.80 5.76 30.32
CA HIS A 58 11.90 6.62 30.75
C HIS A 58 11.70 7.08 32.20
N VAL A 59 12.72 6.85 33.03
CA VAL A 59 12.79 7.34 34.40
C VAL A 59 13.93 8.34 34.48
N ASP A 60 13.64 9.53 35.00
CA ASP A 60 14.65 10.57 35.16
C ASP A 60 15.80 10.06 36.04
N PRO A 61 17.07 10.26 35.63
CA PRO A 61 18.20 9.81 36.41
C PRO A 61 18.23 10.50 37.78
N PRO A 62 18.65 9.79 38.84
CA PRO A 62 18.74 10.39 40.17
C PRO A 62 19.72 11.58 40.16
N PRO A 63 19.49 12.60 41.01
CA PRO A 63 20.38 13.74 41.10
C PRO A 63 21.79 13.31 41.49
N VAL A 64 22.79 13.86 40.80
CA VAL A 64 24.18 13.53 41.05
C VAL A 64 24.69 14.38 42.21
N TYR A 65 25.27 13.72 43.21
CA TYR A 65 25.93 14.34 44.36
C TYR A 65 27.45 14.30 44.20
N THR A 66 28.13 15.32 44.73
CA THR A 66 29.59 15.36 44.85
C THR A 66 30.07 14.44 45.98
N LYS A 67 31.38 14.16 46.05
CA LYS A 67 31.98 13.38 47.15
C LYS A 67 31.69 13.96 48.54
N SER A 68 31.46 15.27 48.62
CA SER A 68 31.09 15.99 49.84
C SER A 68 29.60 15.93 50.18
N GLY A 69 28.79 15.20 49.40
CA GLY A 69 27.33 15.11 49.60
C GLY A 69 26.54 16.33 49.12
N THR A 70 27.19 17.32 48.48
CA THR A 70 26.51 18.49 47.90
C THR A 70 26.03 18.19 46.48
N LEU A 71 24.90 18.77 46.05
CA LEU A 71 24.41 18.61 44.68
C LEU A 71 25.46 19.06 43.66
N ALA A 72 25.77 18.21 42.69
CA ALA A 72 26.71 18.55 41.63
C ALA A 72 26.16 19.70 40.79
N LYS A 73 27.00 20.69 40.47
CA LYS A 73 26.64 21.83 39.60
C LYS A 73 26.22 21.38 38.19
N ARG A 74 26.76 20.25 37.72
CA ARG A 74 26.39 19.63 36.45
C ARG A 74 25.50 18.43 36.76
N GLN A 75 24.20 18.61 36.48
CA GLN A 75 23.23 17.52 36.50
C GLN A 75 23.15 16.89 35.10
N PRO A 76 22.64 15.65 34.98
CA PRO A 76 22.27 15.09 33.70
C PRO A 76 21.33 16.04 32.95
N PRO A 77 21.45 16.15 31.61
CA PRO A 77 20.50 16.92 30.83
C PRO A 77 19.07 16.43 31.11
N PRO A 78 18.09 17.34 31.28
CA PRO A 78 16.70 16.94 31.46
C PRO A 78 16.21 16.20 30.23
N PHE A 79 15.48 15.10 30.44
CA PHE A 79 14.93 14.32 29.34
C PHE A 79 13.89 15.14 28.57
N LYS A 80 14.04 15.17 27.24
CA LYS A 80 13.13 15.90 26.35
C LYS A 80 12.12 14.94 25.74
N ASP A 81 10.97 14.86 26.39
CA ASP A 81 9.86 14.05 25.93
C ASP A 81 9.30 14.53 24.57
N ARG A 82 8.87 13.59 23.72
CA ARG A 82 8.24 13.87 22.43
C ARG A 82 6.88 14.58 22.64
N PRO A 83 6.41 15.37 21.66
CA PRO A 83 5.15 16.08 21.79
C PRO A 83 3.94 15.12 21.66
N GLY A 84 2.73 15.60 21.98
CA GLY A 84 1.53 14.75 22.00
C GLY A 84 1.19 14.11 20.65
N HIS A 85 1.25 14.87 19.56
CA HIS A 85 0.94 14.43 18.19
C HIS A 85 1.82 13.26 17.74
N PHE A 86 3.07 13.18 18.20
CA PHE A 86 3.94 12.01 17.96
C PHE A 86 3.31 10.72 18.49
N TYR A 87 2.87 10.70 19.75
CA TYR A 87 2.25 9.50 20.35
C TYR A 87 0.93 9.13 19.69
N ARG A 88 0.16 10.15 19.25
CA ARG A 88 -1.08 9.92 18.49
C ARG A 88 -0.79 9.25 17.15
N ALA A 89 0.26 9.69 16.45
CA ALA A 89 0.68 9.08 15.20
C ALA A 89 1.14 7.64 15.39
N GLN A 90 1.89 7.35 16.46
CA GLN A 90 2.28 5.97 16.77
C GLN A 90 1.06 5.07 16.99
N LEU A 91 0.03 5.53 17.72
CA LEU A 91 -1.22 4.77 17.85
C LEU A 91 -1.80 4.36 16.50
N VAL A 92 -1.82 5.29 15.53
CA VAL A 92 -2.33 5.01 14.17
C VAL A 92 -1.46 3.98 13.44
N HIS A 93 -0.13 4.08 13.54
CA HIS A 93 0.81 3.13 12.94
C HIS A 93 0.66 1.70 13.48
N TYR A 94 0.27 1.53 14.73
CA TYR A 94 0.01 0.23 15.35
C TYR A 94 -1.46 -0.18 15.32
N GLY A 95 -2.32 0.55 14.60
CA GLY A 95 -3.74 0.24 14.47
C GLY A 95 -4.56 0.40 15.76
N LEU A 96 -4.04 1.15 16.73
CA LEU A 96 -4.73 1.48 17.97
C LEU A 96 -5.62 2.72 17.77
N LYS A 97 -6.67 2.82 18.58
CA LYS A 97 -7.59 3.97 18.50
C LYS A 97 -6.86 5.27 18.85
N PRO A 98 -6.87 6.29 17.97
CA PRO A 98 -6.19 7.56 18.24
C PRO A 98 -6.89 8.31 19.36
N VAL A 99 -6.11 8.86 20.30
CA VAL A 99 -6.60 9.63 21.45
C VAL A 99 -5.94 11.00 21.49
N THR A 100 -6.70 12.04 21.82
CA THR A 100 -6.17 13.40 21.86
C THR A 100 -5.26 13.65 23.06
N VAL A 101 -5.57 13.09 24.23
CA VAL A 101 -4.81 13.34 25.46
C VAL A 101 -3.48 12.58 25.44
N LYS A 102 -2.35 13.30 25.56
CA LYS A 102 -0.98 12.72 25.53
C LYS A 102 -0.79 11.61 26.57
N LYS A 103 -1.20 11.82 27.82
CA LYS A 103 -1.07 10.83 28.89
C LYS A 103 -1.87 9.56 28.59
N ALA A 104 -3.07 9.69 28.03
CA ALA A 104 -3.89 8.56 27.64
C ALA A 104 -3.28 7.80 26.45
N ALA A 105 -2.72 8.52 25.47
CA ALA A 105 -2.03 7.90 24.35
C ALA A 105 -0.81 7.08 24.79
N LYS A 106 0.00 7.61 25.72
CA LYS A 106 1.12 6.85 26.31
C LYS A 106 0.64 5.60 27.05
N GLY A 107 -0.43 5.73 27.84
CA GLY A 107 -1.00 4.60 28.58
C GLY A 107 -1.51 3.50 27.64
N LEU A 108 -2.18 3.88 26.55
CA LEU A 108 -2.66 2.94 25.54
C LEU A 108 -1.51 2.24 24.81
N LEU A 109 -0.48 2.99 24.40
CA LEU A 109 0.71 2.40 23.80
C LEU A 109 1.37 1.42 24.77
N LEU A 110 1.59 1.83 26.02
CA LEU A 110 2.22 0.97 27.04
C LEU A 110 1.39 -0.29 27.32
N SER A 111 0.06 -0.19 27.33
CA SER A 111 -0.83 -1.35 27.52
C SER A 111 -0.87 -2.31 26.35
N ALA A 112 -0.44 -1.87 25.16
CA ALA A 112 -0.43 -2.69 23.96
C ALA A 112 0.89 -3.47 23.78
N PHE A 113 1.92 -3.18 24.57
CA PHE A 113 3.16 -3.95 24.54
C PHE A 113 2.96 -5.35 25.14
N ASP A 114 3.59 -6.33 24.52
CA ASP A 114 3.64 -7.70 25.02
C ASP A 114 4.67 -7.85 26.16
N GLN A 115 4.76 -9.05 26.74
CA GLN A 115 5.71 -9.37 27.82
C GLN A 115 7.18 -9.17 27.39
N ASP A 116 7.45 -9.30 26.10
CA ASP A 116 8.78 -9.13 25.51
C ASP A 116 9.13 -7.66 25.17
N ASN A 117 8.28 -6.71 25.55
CA ASN A 117 8.38 -5.28 25.19
C ASN A 117 8.35 -5.04 23.67
N THR A 118 7.73 -5.94 22.92
CA THR A 118 7.50 -5.82 21.49
C THR A 118 6.07 -5.32 21.24
N LEU A 119 5.88 -4.62 20.13
CA LEU A 119 4.58 -4.12 19.71
C LEU A 119 4.33 -4.57 18.26
N ALA A 120 3.39 -5.49 18.08
CA ALA A 120 3.06 -6.03 16.77
C ALA A 120 2.32 -5.00 15.90
N VAL A 121 2.74 -4.88 14.65
CA VAL A 121 2.03 -4.07 13.65
C VAL A 121 0.97 -4.93 12.98
N PRO A 122 -0.31 -4.49 12.92
CA PRO A 122 -1.36 -5.25 12.24
C PRO A 122 -1.04 -5.53 10.77
N ASP A 123 -1.34 -6.75 10.30
CA ASP A 123 -1.07 -7.20 8.92
C ASP A 123 -1.66 -6.27 7.85
N ARG A 124 -2.83 -5.68 8.14
CA ARG A 124 -3.46 -4.70 7.26
C ARG A 124 -2.51 -3.53 6.94
N ILE A 125 -1.77 -3.04 7.93
CA ILE A 125 -0.85 -1.90 7.78
C ILE A 125 0.39 -2.33 7.01
N LEU A 126 0.92 -3.54 7.28
CA LEU A 126 2.06 -4.09 6.52
C LEU A 126 1.73 -4.27 5.03
N ARG A 127 0.52 -4.77 4.71
CA ARG A 127 0.04 -4.86 3.33
C ARG A 127 -0.12 -3.48 2.68
N LEU A 128 -0.64 -2.50 3.43
CA LEU A 128 -0.74 -1.11 2.96
C LEU A 128 0.63 -0.50 2.67
N GLU A 129 1.62 -0.75 3.51
CA GLU A 129 3.00 -0.29 3.32
C GLU A 129 3.60 -0.87 2.03
N ALA A 130 3.45 -2.17 1.79
CA ALA A 130 3.89 -2.82 0.57
C ALA A 130 3.19 -2.28 -0.69
N ASP A 131 1.86 -2.12 -0.63
CA ASP A 131 1.05 -1.55 -1.71
C ASP A 131 1.47 -0.12 -2.05
N LEU A 132 1.69 0.72 -1.03
CA LEU A 132 2.09 2.11 -1.21
C LEU A 132 3.51 2.23 -1.77
N LYS A 133 4.42 1.39 -1.30
CA LYS A 133 5.78 1.30 -1.84
C LYS A 133 5.77 0.92 -3.31
N ALA A 134 5.00 -0.11 -3.70
CA ALA A 134 4.88 -0.52 -5.09
C ALA A 134 4.30 0.59 -5.99
N LYS A 135 3.27 1.31 -5.51
CA LYS A 135 2.69 2.46 -6.22
C LYS A 135 3.68 3.62 -6.36
N PHE A 136 4.47 3.89 -5.32
CA PHE A 136 5.49 4.93 -5.36
C PHE A 136 6.58 4.59 -6.38
N GLU A 137 7.10 3.35 -6.36
CA GLU A 137 8.08 2.89 -7.34
C GLU A 137 7.56 2.92 -8.78
N GLN A 138 6.29 2.58 -9.00
CA GLN A 138 5.67 2.68 -10.33
C GLN A 138 5.60 4.14 -10.80
N LYS A 139 5.25 5.05 -9.89
CA LYS A 139 5.18 6.48 -10.17
C LYS A 139 6.57 7.07 -10.44
N ASP A 140 7.58 6.71 -9.66
CA ASP A 140 8.96 7.12 -9.88
C ASP A 140 9.45 6.72 -11.27
N LYS A 141 9.28 5.45 -11.64
CA LYS A 141 9.64 4.94 -12.98
C LYS A 141 8.90 5.68 -14.10
N ALA A 142 7.63 6.04 -13.90
CA ALA A 142 6.87 6.84 -14.87
C ALA A 142 7.41 8.28 -14.98
N THR A 143 7.83 8.88 -13.86
CA THR A 143 8.42 10.23 -13.88
C THR A 143 9.77 10.27 -14.59
N GLU A 144 10.61 9.26 -14.41
CA GLU A 144 11.90 9.11 -15.12
C GLU A 144 11.70 8.95 -16.63
N THR A 145 10.73 8.14 -17.06
CA THR A 145 10.46 7.89 -18.48
C THR A 145 9.73 9.06 -19.17
N CYS A 146 9.01 9.89 -18.43
CA CYS A 146 8.31 11.07 -18.96
C CYS A 146 9.11 12.39 -18.86
N GLY A 147 10.15 12.45 -18.02
CA GLY A 147 11.02 13.62 -17.83
C GLY A 147 11.75 14.06 -19.10
N ASN A 148 11.97 13.12 -20.04
CA ASN A 148 12.59 13.40 -21.34
C ASN A 148 11.62 13.87 -22.44
N LYS A 149 10.32 14.07 -22.14
CA LYS A 149 9.31 14.50 -23.13
C LYS A 149 8.78 15.92 -22.94
N LYS A 150 9.37 16.73 -22.05
CA LYS A 150 8.94 18.12 -21.80
C LYS A 150 9.48 19.19 -22.78
N THR A 151 10.08 18.80 -23.91
CA THR A 151 10.57 19.75 -24.93
C THR A 151 10.01 19.53 -26.35
N VAL A 152 8.86 18.85 -26.52
CA VAL A 152 8.32 18.59 -27.88
C VAL A 152 6.87 19.06 -28.09
N VAL A 153 6.17 19.56 -27.07
CA VAL A 153 4.75 19.96 -27.25
C VAL A 153 4.59 21.38 -27.82
N ASP A 154 5.67 22.17 -27.93
CA ASP A 154 5.58 23.55 -28.44
C ASP A 154 5.99 23.72 -29.91
N SER A 155 6.31 22.63 -30.63
CA SER A 155 6.72 22.67 -32.03
C SER A 155 5.74 22.03 -33.03
N PHE A 156 4.57 21.56 -32.58
CA PHE A 156 3.56 20.95 -33.49
C PHE A 156 2.63 21.97 -34.18
N VAL A 157 2.92 23.27 -34.09
CA VAL A 157 2.27 24.32 -34.91
C VAL A 157 3.29 24.87 -35.90
N ARG A 158 3.60 24.07 -36.93
CA ARG A 158 4.05 24.48 -38.27
C ARG A 158 4.63 23.26 -38.96
N ASN A 159 3.79 22.49 -39.66
CA ASN A 159 4.13 21.90 -40.96
C ASN A 159 2.88 21.29 -41.60
N LYS A 160 2.21 22.11 -42.43
CA LYS A 160 1.27 21.65 -43.44
C LYS A 160 2.04 20.93 -44.54
N LYS A 161 1.96 19.60 -44.61
CA LYS A 161 1.79 18.87 -45.88
C LYS A 161 1.37 17.42 -45.58
N LEU A 162 0.05 17.19 -45.59
CA LEU A 162 -0.55 15.86 -45.58
C LEU A 162 0.00 15.04 -46.75
N LYS A 163 0.56 13.87 -46.45
CA LYS A 163 0.44 12.68 -47.30
C LYS A 163 -0.39 11.67 -46.50
N PRO A 164 -1.53 11.19 -47.02
CA PRO A 164 -2.29 10.15 -46.35
C PRO A 164 -1.50 8.83 -46.35
N ALA A 165 -1.50 8.16 -45.21
CA ALA A 165 -0.87 6.85 -45.01
C ALA A 165 -1.77 5.73 -45.59
N PRO A 166 -1.20 4.57 -45.92
CA PRO A 166 -1.77 3.58 -46.81
C PRO A 166 -2.64 2.60 -46.03
N ASN A 167 -3.84 2.99 -45.62
CA ASN A 167 -4.84 2.08 -45.01
C ASN A 167 -6.28 2.45 -45.46
N GLN A 168 -6.43 2.99 -46.67
CA GLN A 168 -7.73 3.35 -47.26
C GLN A 168 -8.19 2.40 -48.37
N GLU A 169 -7.35 1.48 -48.84
CA GLU A 169 -7.73 0.52 -49.87
C GLU A 169 -8.62 -0.62 -49.33
N LEU A 170 -8.51 -0.95 -48.03
CA LEU A 170 -9.37 -1.97 -47.40
C LEU A 170 -10.81 -1.48 -47.12
N PHE A 171 -11.03 -0.17 -47.02
CA PHE A 171 -12.36 0.38 -46.77
C PHE A 171 -13.15 0.67 -48.04
N GLU A 172 -12.50 0.83 -49.19
CA GLU A 172 -13.16 0.97 -50.49
C GLU A 172 -13.57 -0.38 -51.10
N GLU A 173 -12.89 -1.49 -50.74
CA GLU A 173 -13.28 -2.84 -51.17
C GLU A 173 -14.56 -3.35 -50.45
N ILE A 174 -14.77 -2.97 -49.19
CA ILE A 174 -15.95 -3.39 -48.40
C ILE A 174 -17.23 -2.66 -48.85
N MET A 175 -17.11 -1.46 -49.44
CA MET A 175 -18.27 -0.66 -49.89
C MET A 175 -18.70 -0.96 -51.34
N ALA A 176 -17.95 -1.78 -52.07
CA ALA A 176 -18.25 -2.13 -53.46
C ALA A 176 -19.07 -3.43 -53.64
N LEU A 177 -19.41 -4.13 -52.55
CA LEU A 177 -20.30 -5.30 -52.59
C LEU A 177 -21.71 -4.87 -52.18
N GLY A 178 -22.61 -4.85 -53.17
CA GLY A 178 -24.01 -4.47 -53.01
C GLY A 178 -24.78 -5.35 -52.00
N PRO A 179 -25.96 -4.87 -51.56
CA PRO A 179 -26.76 -5.51 -50.53
C PRO A 179 -27.57 -6.67 -51.12
N ASP A 180 -26.93 -7.82 -51.37
CA ASP A 180 -27.64 -9.07 -51.67
C ASP A 180 -26.74 -10.27 -51.33
N VAL A 181 -26.46 -10.45 -50.04
CA VAL A 181 -25.99 -11.73 -49.49
C VAL A 181 -26.71 -11.97 -48.16
N ALA A 182 -27.44 -13.08 -48.11
CA ALA A 182 -28.19 -13.55 -46.97
C ALA A 182 -27.35 -13.59 -45.68
N LEU A 183 -27.94 -13.09 -44.60
CA LEU A 183 -27.43 -13.18 -43.24
C LEU A 183 -27.08 -14.63 -42.88
N PRO A 184 -25.86 -14.94 -42.42
CA PRO A 184 -25.63 -16.13 -41.63
C PRO A 184 -26.21 -15.90 -40.24
N ASN A 185 -27.04 -16.85 -39.80
CA ASN A 185 -27.70 -16.85 -38.49
C ASN A 185 -26.68 -16.71 -37.35
N PRO A 186 -26.95 -15.86 -36.34
CA PRO A 186 -26.15 -15.80 -35.12
C PRO A 186 -26.60 -16.90 -34.15
N ASP A 187 -26.22 -18.14 -34.43
CA ASP A 187 -26.39 -19.23 -33.48
C ASP A 187 -25.07 -19.52 -32.74
N THR A 188 -25.14 -19.32 -31.42
CA THR A 188 -24.46 -20.08 -30.36
C THR A 188 -22.93 -20.00 -30.24
N ILE A 189 -22.45 -18.94 -29.58
CA ILE A 189 -21.43 -19.12 -28.53
C ILE A 189 -22.23 -19.35 -27.26
N THR A 190 -22.33 -20.61 -26.83
CA THR A 190 -23.05 -20.96 -25.61
C THR A 190 -22.27 -20.47 -24.40
N VAL A 191 -22.99 -19.94 -23.41
CA VAL A 191 -22.43 -19.44 -22.13
C VAL A 191 -21.61 -20.52 -21.41
N GLU A 192 -21.80 -21.79 -21.77
CA GLU A 192 -21.08 -22.96 -21.29
C GLU A 192 -19.58 -22.96 -21.66
N GLU A 193 -19.17 -22.52 -22.86
CA GLU A 193 -17.73 -22.48 -23.22
C GLU A 193 -16.97 -21.40 -22.43
N VAL A 194 -17.62 -20.26 -22.17
CA VAL A 194 -17.04 -19.17 -21.36
C VAL A 194 -16.98 -19.58 -19.88
N LEU A 195 -17.98 -20.34 -19.40
CA LEU A 195 -17.99 -20.90 -18.06
C LEU A 195 -16.91 -21.97 -17.86
N GLU A 196 -16.69 -22.85 -18.84
CA GLU A 196 -15.62 -23.86 -18.77
C GLU A 196 -14.22 -23.23 -18.72
N GLU A 197 -13.99 -22.14 -19.47
CA GLU A 197 -12.72 -21.43 -19.45
C GLU A 197 -12.48 -20.70 -18.11
N VAL A 198 -13.52 -20.10 -17.52
CA VAL A 198 -13.45 -19.44 -16.20
C VAL A 198 -13.29 -20.46 -15.05
N VAL A 199 -13.93 -21.62 -15.15
CA VAL A 199 -13.76 -22.72 -14.19
C VAL A 199 -12.35 -23.29 -14.26
N LYS A 200 -11.78 -23.43 -15.46
CA LYS A 200 -10.40 -23.89 -15.65
C LYS A 200 -9.37 -22.92 -15.06
N MET A 201 -9.54 -21.61 -15.27
CA MET A 201 -8.69 -20.57 -14.66
C MET A 201 -8.77 -20.53 -13.13
N SER A 202 -9.91 -20.93 -12.56
CA SER A 202 -10.12 -20.97 -11.11
C SER A 202 -9.49 -22.21 -10.49
N ASN A 203 -9.60 -23.37 -11.15
CA ASN A 203 -9.00 -24.62 -10.68
C ASN A 203 -7.48 -24.61 -10.70
N ASP A 204 -6.83 -23.92 -11.65
CA ASP A 204 -5.37 -23.79 -11.66
C ASP A 204 -4.85 -22.92 -10.48
N ARG A 205 -5.65 -21.96 -10.02
CA ARG A 205 -5.35 -21.14 -8.82
C ARG A 205 -5.62 -21.90 -7.52
N VAL A 206 -6.63 -22.76 -7.51
CA VAL A 206 -6.92 -23.65 -6.37
C VAL A 206 -5.89 -24.79 -6.27
N ALA A 207 -5.46 -25.36 -7.40
CA ALA A 207 -4.39 -26.37 -7.43
C ALA A 207 -3.04 -25.82 -6.99
N ALA A 208 -2.74 -24.55 -7.31
CA ALA A 208 -1.55 -23.86 -6.82
C ALA A 208 -1.57 -23.58 -5.31
N THR A 209 -2.75 -23.55 -4.67
CA THR A 209 -2.91 -23.31 -3.23
C THR A 209 -3.03 -24.60 -2.40
N LEU A 210 -3.48 -25.71 -3.00
CA LEU A 210 -3.54 -27.04 -2.35
C LEU A 210 -2.19 -27.79 -2.30
N SER A 211 -1.13 -27.28 -2.95
CA SER A 211 0.21 -27.90 -2.90
C SER A 211 1.00 -27.57 -1.62
N THR A 212 0.47 -26.72 -0.77
CA THR A 212 1.02 -26.40 0.56
C THR A 212 -0.05 -26.74 1.58
N SER A 213 0.32 -27.46 2.65
CA SER A 213 -0.60 -27.89 3.71
C SER A 213 -1.37 -26.69 4.28
N VAL A 214 -2.63 -26.55 3.91
CA VAL A 214 -3.52 -25.48 4.41
C VAL A 214 -4.69 -26.14 5.13
N ASP A 215 -5.01 -25.58 6.30
CA ASP A 215 -6.11 -26.01 7.16
C ASP A 215 -7.45 -25.87 6.42
N LEU A 216 -8.27 -26.92 6.48
CA LEU A 216 -9.55 -27.02 5.76
C LEU A 216 -10.54 -25.91 6.12
N GLU A 217 -10.41 -25.30 7.29
CA GLU A 217 -11.24 -24.17 7.72
C GLU A 217 -10.97 -22.90 6.90
N GLU A 218 -9.72 -22.63 6.53
CA GLU A 218 -9.36 -21.46 5.71
C GLU A 218 -9.86 -21.60 4.27
N VAL A 219 -9.90 -22.83 3.75
CA VAL A 219 -10.46 -23.13 2.42
C VAL A 219 -11.97 -22.89 2.39
N LEU A 220 -12.69 -23.23 3.46
CA LEU A 220 -14.12 -22.98 3.59
C LEU A 220 -14.46 -21.49 3.66
N ASP A 221 -13.65 -20.69 4.37
CA ASP A 221 -13.83 -19.23 4.47
C ASP A 221 -13.57 -18.52 3.12
N ILE A 222 -12.59 -18.99 2.34
CA ILE A 222 -12.36 -18.46 0.99
C ILE A 222 -13.53 -18.83 0.07
N LEU A 223 -14.06 -20.04 0.19
CA LEU A 223 -15.18 -20.49 -0.64
C LEU A 223 -16.46 -19.68 -0.36
N THR A 224 -16.78 -19.43 0.91
CA THR A 224 -17.96 -18.63 1.30
C THR A 224 -17.83 -17.18 0.85
N ASP A 225 -16.66 -16.55 1.00
CA ASP A 225 -16.40 -15.18 0.53
C ASP A 225 -16.45 -15.05 -1.01
N VAL A 226 -16.07 -16.10 -1.74
CA VAL A 226 -16.27 -16.16 -3.20
C VAL A 226 -17.76 -16.29 -3.53
N MET A 227 -18.50 -17.19 -2.89
CA MET A 227 -19.94 -17.36 -3.15
C MET A 227 -20.75 -16.09 -2.86
N ASP A 228 -20.43 -15.37 -1.79
CA ASP A 228 -21.08 -14.10 -1.41
C ASP A 228 -20.78 -12.98 -2.42
N ARG A 229 -19.54 -12.89 -2.90
CA ARG A 229 -19.13 -11.89 -3.91
C ARG A 229 -19.88 -12.06 -5.23
N TYR A 230 -20.20 -13.29 -5.62
CA TYR A 230 -20.94 -13.57 -6.85
C TYR A 230 -22.46 -13.70 -6.65
N LYS A 231 -22.97 -13.48 -5.43
CA LYS A 231 -24.39 -13.64 -5.07
C LYS A 231 -24.96 -14.98 -5.53
N ILE A 232 -24.15 -16.03 -5.50
CA ILE A 232 -24.57 -17.37 -5.89
C ILE A 232 -25.45 -17.88 -4.75
N LYS A 233 -26.77 -17.78 -4.91
CA LYS A 233 -27.71 -18.40 -3.97
C LYS A 233 -27.53 -19.91 -4.09
N THR A 234 -26.91 -20.53 -3.09
CA THR A 234 -27.03 -21.97 -2.92
C THR A 234 -28.51 -22.26 -2.68
N LYS A 235 -29.14 -22.96 -3.62
CA LYS A 235 -30.46 -23.53 -3.40
C LYS A 235 -30.26 -24.66 -2.38
N THR A 236 -30.28 -24.33 -1.10
CA THR A 236 -30.53 -25.31 -0.05
C THR A 236 -31.95 -25.81 -0.26
N SER A 237 -32.04 -27.01 -0.85
CA SER A 237 -33.26 -27.76 -1.07
C SER A 237 -33.87 -28.16 0.27
N GLU A 238 -34.76 -27.32 0.79
CA GLU A 238 -35.58 -27.63 1.97
C GLU A 238 -37.10 -27.51 1.69
N GLU A 239 -37.51 -27.27 0.44
CA GLU A 239 -38.94 -27.07 0.07
C GLU A 239 -39.64 -28.25 -0.64
N ASP A 240 -38.99 -29.39 -0.91
CA ASP A 240 -39.63 -30.53 -1.61
C ASP A 240 -39.96 -31.74 -0.72
N ARG A 241 -40.35 -31.53 0.56
CA ARG A 241 -40.69 -32.64 1.48
C ARG A 241 -42.06 -32.57 2.15
N GLU A 242 -43.03 -31.92 1.51
CA GLU A 242 -44.44 -31.96 1.93
C GLU A 242 -45.40 -32.39 0.80
N GLU A 243 -45.07 -33.41 0.00
CA GLU A 243 -46.07 -34.08 -0.85
C GLU A 243 -45.85 -35.61 -0.98
N GLU A 244 -45.81 -36.34 0.14
CA GLU A 244 -46.15 -37.78 0.14
C GLU A 244 -46.73 -38.19 1.52
N GLU A 245 -47.92 -37.66 1.85
CA GLU A 245 -48.82 -38.32 2.81
C GLU A 245 -50.30 -38.09 2.41
N ILE A 246 -50.65 -38.44 1.17
CA ILE A 246 -52.03 -38.79 0.79
C ILE A 246 -51.97 -39.91 -0.26
N LEU A 247 -51.88 -41.17 0.20
CA LEU A 247 -52.67 -42.33 -0.27
C LEU A 247 -52.32 -43.60 0.50
#